data_AF-A0A7V7S554-F1
#
_entry.id   AF-A0A7V7S554-F1
#
_cell.length_a   1.000
_cell.length_b   1.000
_cell.length_c   1.000
_cell.angle_alpha   90.00
_cell.angle_beta   90.00
_cell.angle_gamma   90.00
#
_symmetry.space_group_name_H-M   'P 1'
#
loop_
_entity.id
_entity.type
_entity.pdbx_description
1 polymer ?
#
loop_
_entity_poly.entity_id
_entity_poly.type
_entity_poly.pdbx_seq_one_letter_code
_entity_poly.pdbx_strand_id
1 'polypeptide(L)'
;MKRTLTIFMLTILLLISFSACSKKDSTLPANGVLIIGDENKTSPIINRYQEIMKANEVFSVKTGTYGNGQVLILNESTAQALIKAKIFREREIGSGYTQVDTLSKFPKEGSLLFAQEDEKHLKSIELEGKEISFTYDSDAWIGNTRNYPTQWYVIVAKNNVYKEIQANETKMQLLHLKKSLGDEKPKMSTDNTLINENVKVNKLIKGLEGEVSFQFVTIGEKS
;
A
#
# COMPACT_ATOMS: atom_id res chain seq x y z
N MET A 1 -49.20 -6.04 39.10
CA MET A 1 -48.50 -6.84 38.07
C MET A 1 -48.29 -6.13 36.73
N LYS A 2 -49.14 -5.19 36.28
CA LYS A 2 -48.96 -4.52 34.98
C LYS A 2 -47.76 -3.55 34.94
N ARG A 3 -47.51 -2.79 36.02
CA ARG A 3 -46.41 -1.80 36.09
C ARG A 3 -45.00 -2.39 36.13
N THR A 4 -44.80 -3.54 36.79
CA THR A 4 -43.50 -4.22 36.86
C THR A 4 -43.13 -4.90 35.54
N LEU A 5 -44.12 -5.40 34.80
CA LEU A 5 -43.92 -6.03 33.49
C LEU A 5 -43.50 -5.01 32.43
N THR A 6 -44.05 -3.78 32.48
CA THR A 6 -43.68 -2.70 31.55
C THR A 6 -42.25 -2.19 31.76
N ILE A 7 -41.77 -2.15 33.01
CA ILE A 7 -40.41 -1.72 33.35
C ILE A 7 -39.36 -2.75 32.88
N PHE A 8 -39.67 -4.05 32.99
CA PHE A 8 -38.80 -5.13 32.49
C PHE A 8 -38.71 -5.15 30.95
N MET A 9 -39.81 -4.89 30.25
CA MET A 9 -39.81 -4.77 28.78
C MET A 9 -38.98 -3.56 28.29
N LEU A 10 -39.05 -2.41 28.98
CA LEU A 10 -38.27 -1.22 28.61
C LEU A 10 -36.76 -1.39 28.85
N THR A 11 -36.37 -2.11 29.90
CA THR A 11 -34.94 -2.37 30.21
C THR A 11 -34.32 -3.38 29.25
N ILE A 12 -35.08 -4.37 28.77
CA ILE A 12 -34.63 -5.30 27.73
C ILE A 12 -34.46 -4.59 26.38
N LEU A 13 -35.34 -3.65 26.02
CA LEU A 13 -35.21 -2.87 24.78
C LEU A 13 -33.95 -1.98 24.76
N LEU A 14 -33.54 -1.45 25.92
CA LEU A 14 -32.35 -0.60 26.08
C LEU A 14 -31.02 -1.39 26.06
N LEU A 15 -31.04 -2.70 26.32
CA LEU A 15 -29.84 -3.55 26.27
C LEU A 15 -29.51 -4.05 24.85
N ILE A 16 -30.49 -4.04 23.94
CA ILE A 16 -30.27 -4.40 22.53
C ILE A 16 -29.54 -3.27 21.78
N SER A 17 -29.66 -2.02 22.23
CA SER A 17 -28.98 -0.86 21.63
C SER A 17 -27.50 -0.70 21.99
N PHE A 18 -26.96 -1.49 22.92
CA PHE A 18 -25.55 -1.42 23.33
C PHE A 18 -24.69 -2.64 22.91
N SER A 19 -25.25 -3.59 22.15
CA SER A 19 -24.50 -4.78 21.69
C SER A 19 -23.86 -4.60 20.30
N ALA A 20 -24.01 -3.43 19.68
CA ALA A 20 -23.36 -3.09 18.40
C ALA A 20 -22.15 -2.17 18.61
N CYS A 21 -21.28 -2.47 19.57
CA CYS A 21 -19.85 -2.26 19.32
C CYS A 21 -19.43 -3.30 18.28
N SER A 22 -19.86 -3.12 17.02
CA SER A 22 -19.30 -3.87 15.91
C SER A 22 -17.81 -3.63 15.98
N LYS A 23 -17.02 -4.70 16.14
CA LYS A 23 -15.63 -4.69 15.70
C LYS A 23 -15.65 -3.97 14.36
N LYS A 24 -14.92 -2.86 14.27
CA LYS A 24 -14.85 -2.05 13.06
C LYS A 24 -14.13 -2.96 12.06
N ASP A 25 -14.88 -3.82 11.36
CA ASP A 25 -14.35 -4.67 10.31
C ASP A 25 -13.70 -3.70 9.35
N SER A 26 -12.37 -3.71 9.33
CA SER A 26 -11.59 -2.78 8.53
C SER A 26 -11.75 -3.21 7.07
N THR A 27 -12.85 -2.81 6.44
CA THR A 27 -13.06 -3.02 5.01
C THR A 27 -11.93 -2.33 4.28
N LEU A 28 -11.28 -3.06 3.38
CA LEU A 28 -10.25 -2.56 2.49
C LEU A 28 -10.85 -2.43 1.08
N PRO A 29 -11.63 -1.36 0.80
CA PRO A 29 -12.19 -1.16 -0.51
C PRO A 29 -11.08 -0.86 -1.51
N ALA A 30 -11.06 -1.59 -2.62
CA ALA A 30 -10.17 -1.37 -3.74
C ALA A 30 -10.66 -0.21 -4.60
N ASN A 31 -10.48 1.01 -4.08
CA ASN A 31 -10.81 2.27 -4.75
C ASN A 31 -9.61 2.92 -5.45
N GLY A 32 -8.47 2.25 -5.47
CA GLY A 32 -7.29 2.65 -6.23
C GLY A 32 -6.54 1.47 -6.85
N VAL A 33 -5.67 1.79 -7.80
CA VAL A 33 -4.73 0.85 -8.43
C VAL A 33 -3.33 1.46 -8.35
N LEU A 34 -2.41 0.75 -7.70
CA LEU A 34 -0.99 1.09 -7.70
C LEU A 34 -0.30 0.27 -8.79
N ILE A 35 0.46 0.93 -9.66
CA ILE A 35 1.17 0.30 -10.78
C ILE A 35 2.62 0.75 -10.72
N ILE A 36 3.56 -0.17 -10.90
CA ILE A 36 5.00 0.14 -11.02
C ILE A 36 5.51 -0.49 -12.32
N GLY A 37 6.20 0.28 -13.14
CA GLY A 37 6.78 -0.17 -14.39
C GLY A 37 6.80 0.92 -15.46
N ASP A 38 7.41 0.62 -16.60
CA ASP A 38 7.56 1.58 -17.70
C ASP A 38 6.20 1.97 -18.29
N GLU A 39 6.05 3.23 -18.71
CA GLU A 39 4.76 3.78 -19.18
C GLU A 39 4.18 3.00 -20.37
N ASN A 40 5.02 2.58 -21.30
CA ASN A 40 4.62 1.79 -22.47
C ASN A 40 4.10 0.39 -22.09
N LYS A 41 4.65 -0.22 -21.03
CA LYS A 41 4.26 -1.55 -20.54
C LYS A 41 3.06 -1.52 -19.59
N THR A 42 2.84 -0.38 -18.93
CA THR A 42 1.74 -0.19 -17.95
C THR A 42 0.45 0.34 -18.57
N SER A 43 0.52 0.91 -19.78
CA SER A 43 -0.62 1.44 -20.54
C SER A 43 -1.83 0.50 -20.63
N PRO A 44 -1.70 -0.83 -20.85
CA PRO A 44 -2.84 -1.74 -20.87
C PRO A 44 -3.67 -1.73 -19.57
N ILE A 45 -3.01 -1.62 -18.42
CA ILE A 45 -3.69 -1.55 -17.11
C ILE A 45 -4.41 -0.22 -16.96
N ILE A 46 -3.75 0.89 -17.32
CA ILE A 46 -4.33 2.24 -17.23
C ILE A 46 -5.59 2.33 -18.11
N ASN A 47 -5.50 1.87 -19.35
CA ASN A 47 -6.60 1.88 -20.31
C ASN A 47 -7.80 1.06 -19.82
N ARG A 48 -7.56 -0.06 -19.10
CA ARG A 48 -8.62 -0.87 -18.50
C ARG A 48 -9.49 -0.05 -17.53
N TYR A 49 -8.90 0.92 -16.83
CA TYR A 49 -9.57 1.69 -15.79
C TYR A 49 -9.91 3.13 -16.19
N GLN A 50 -9.56 3.56 -17.39
CA GLN A 50 -9.70 4.95 -17.85
C GLN A 50 -11.11 5.54 -17.63
N GLU A 51 -12.17 4.77 -17.93
CA GLU A 51 -13.56 5.24 -17.85
C GLU A 51 -14.01 5.52 -16.40
N ILE A 52 -13.45 4.76 -15.46
CA ILE A 52 -13.76 4.85 -14.04
C ILE A 52 -12.65 5.57 -13.26
N MET A 53 -11.60 6.04 -13.93
CA MET A 53 -10.51 6.78 -13.31
C MET A 53 -10.97 8.20 -12.99
N LYS A 54 -10.70 8.63 -11.75
CA LYS A 54 -10.92 9.99 -11.25
C LYS A 54 -9.67 10.84 -11.40
N ALA A 55 -8.52 10.26 -11.07
CA ALA A 55 -7.21 10.92 -11.17
C ALA A 55 -6.11 9.87 -11.35
N ASN A 56 -4.98 10.29 -11.91
CA ASN A 56 -3.75 9.51 -11.99
C ASN A 56 -2.62 10.36 -11.39
N GLU A 57 -1.98 9.88 -10.33
CA GLU A 57 -0.75 10.48 -9.80
C GLU A 57 0.43 9.66 -10.29
N VAL A 58 1.39 10.31 -10.96
CA VAL A 58 2.56 9.65 -11.54
C VAL A 58 3.82 10.11 -10.81
N PHE A 59 4.59 9.18 -10.29
CA PHE A 59 5.81 9.40 -9.55
C PHE A 59 6.99 8.73 -10.27
N SER A 60 8.12 9.44 -10.36
CA SER A 60 9.38 8.80 -10.74
C SER A 60 9.94 8.06 -9.51
N VAL A 61 10.22 6.78 -9.68
CA VAL A 61 10.80 5.91 -8.64
C VAL A 61 11.99 5.17 -9.20
N LYS A 62 12.84 4.65 -8.32
CA LYS A 62 13.99 3.82 -8.69
C LYS A 62 13.77 2.39 -8.23
N THR A 63 14.27 1.43 -9.00
CA THR A 63 14.17 0.01 -8.70
C THR A 63 15.53 -0.66 -8.85
N GLY A 64 15.72 -1.78 -8.16
CA GLY A 64 16.93 -2.58 -8.22
C GLY A 64 16.74 -3.90 -7.52
N THR A 65 17.75 -4.75 -7.56
CA THR A 65 17.73 -6.06 -6.88
C THR A 65 18.86 -6.12 -5.88
N TYR A 66 18.57 -6.64 -4.69
CA TYR A 66 19.57 -6.90 -3.65
C TYR A 66 19.31 -8.29 -3.06
N GLY A 67 20.30 -9.18 -3.17
CA GLY A 67 20.11 -10.60 -2.87
C GLY A 67 18.97 -11.19 -3.70
N ASN A 68 17.96 -11.74 -3.03
CA ASN A 68 16.75 -12.28 -3.67
C ASN A 68 15.56 -11.29 -3.65
N GLY A 69 15.76 -10.09 -3.10
CA GLY A 69 14.71 -9.11 -2.87
C GLY A 69 14.72 -7.97 -3.89
N GLN A 70 13.52 -7.51 -4.25
CA GLN A 70 13.34 -6.32 -5.06
C GLN A 70 13.35 -5.06 -4.19
N VAL A 71 14.10 -4.06 -4.63
CA VAL A 71 14.29 -2.78 -3.96
C VAL A 71 13.47 -1.73 -4.69
N LEU A 72 12.60 -1.04 -3.96
CA LEU A 72 11.87 0.14 -4.42
C LEU A 72 12.40 1.36 -3.69
N ILE A 73 12.89 2.34 -4.42
CA ILE A 73 13.46 3.57 -3.88
C ILE A 73 12.55 4.74 -4.25
N LEU A 74 12.10 5.45 -3.23
CA LEU A 74 11.28 6.64 -3.32
C LEU A 74 12.08 7.86 -2.87
N ASN A 75 11.75 9.02 -3.45
CA ASN A 75 12.12 10.28 -2.83
C ASN A 75 11.12 10.64 -1.71
N GLU A 76 11.55 11.52 -0.82
CA GLU A 76 10.76 11.99 0.32
C GLU A 76 9.38 12.52 -0.08
N SER A 77 9.29 13.33 -1.13
CA SER A 77 8.00 13.91 -1.56
C SER A 77 7.01 12.86 -2.07
N THR A 78 7.50 11.81 -2.75
CA THR A 78 6.68 10.68 -3.18
C THR A 78 6.18 9.90 -1.97
N ALA A 79 7.06 9.56 -1.03
CA ALA A 79 6.65 8.84 0.18
C ALA A 79 5.60 9.63 0.99
N GLN A 80 5.77 10.95 1.12
CA GLN A 80 4.76 11.83 1.73
C GLN A 80 3.42 11.83 0.99
N ALA A 81 3.42 11.79 -0.34
CA ALA A 81 2.19 11.68 -1.13
C ALA A 81 1.47 10.34 -0.88
N LEU A 82 2.21 9.23 -0.81
CA LEU A 82 1.66 7.90 -0.52
C LEU A 82 1.10 7.80 0.91
N ILE A 83 1.77 8.42 1.88
CA ILE A 83 1.29 8.59 3.27
C ILE A 83 -0.01 9.39 3.29
N LYS A 84 -0.06 10.53 2.58
CA LYS A 84 -1.28 11.34 2.47
C LYS A 84 -2.43 10.60 1.80
N ALA A 85 -2.13 9.71 0.87
CA ALA A 85 -3.10 8.80 0.25
C ALA A 85 -3.51 7.63 1.16
N LYS A 86 -2.88 7.49 2.34
CA LYS A 86 -3.11 6.44 3.35
C LYS A 86 -2.88 5.03 2.84
N ILE A 87 -1.97 4.88 1.87
CA ILE A 87 -1.60 3.59 1.30
C ILE A 87 -0.28 3.04 1.86
N PHE A 88 0.45 3.83 2.66
CA PHE A 88 1.63 3.36 3.39
C PHE A 88 1.19 2.79 4.75
N ARG A 89 1.51 1.52 5.00
CA ARG A 89 1.09 0.76 6.19
C ARG A 89 2.28 0.16 6.91
N GLU A 90 2.16 0.05 8.21
CA GLU A 90 3.17 -0.55 9.09
C GLU A 90 2.57 -1.75 9.83
N ARG A 91 3.38 -2.77 10.06
CA ARG A 91 3.01 -3.94 10.87
C ARG A 91 2.72 -3.52 12.31
N GLU A 92 1.57 -3.93 12.83
CA GLU A 92 1.32 -3.92 14.28
C GLU A 92 1.80 -5.22 14.94
N ILE A 93 2.02 -5.19 16.25
CA ILE A 93 2.30 -6.40 17.04
C ILE A 93 1.16 -7.41 16.83
N GLY A 94 1.49 -8.58 16.26
CA GLY A 94 0.54 -9.62 15.87
C GLY A 94 0.29 -9.64 14.36
N SER A 95 -0.99 -9.77 13.95
CA SER A 95 -1.41 -9.87 12.54
C SER A 95 -2.08 -8.60 12.00
N GLY A 96 -1.96 -7.49 12.73
CA GLY A 96 -2.57 -6.21 12.39
C GLY A 96 -1.67 -5.32 11.52
N TYR A 97 -2.21 -4.17 11.14
CA TYR A 97 -1.44 -3.09 10.54
C TYR A 97 -2.02 -1.74 10.97
N THR A 98 -1.18 -0.72 10.99
CA THR A 98 -1.58 0.69 11.14
C THR A 98 -1.19 1.47 9.88
N GLN A 99 -1.70 2.70 9.76
CA GLN A 99 -1.26 3.64 8.73
C GLN A 99 -0.01 4.36 9.20
N VAL A 100 0.95 4.54 8.30
CA VAL A 100 2.08 5.45 8.55
C VAL A 100 1.56 6.87 8.35
N ASP A 101 1.50 7.65 9.41
CA ASP A 101 0.99 9.04 9.36
C ASP A 101 2.09 10.05 9.00
N THR A 102 3.34 9.77 9.36
CA THR A 102 4.49 10.65 9.12
C THR A 102 5.76 9.85 8.89
N LEU A 103 6.66 10.37 8.05
CA LEU A 103 8.03 9.83 7.96
C LEU A 103 8.81 10.18 9.22
N SER A 104 9.61 9.25 9.71
CA SER A 104 10.62 9.53 10.72
C SER A 104 11.63 10.57 10.24
N LYS A 105 12.32 11.18 11.21
CA LYS A 105 13.40 12.10 10.89
C LYS A 105 14.52 11.35 10.17
N PHE A 106 14.83 11.79 8.96
CA PHE A 106 15.94 11.22 8.20
C PHE A 106 17.27 11.31 8.95
N PRO A 107 18.10 10.26 8.88
CA PRO A 107 19.40 10.24 9.52
C PRO A 107 20.41 11.08 8.72
N LYS A 108 21.69 11.06 9.11
CA LYS A 108 22.75 11.83 8.43
C LYS A 108 22.96 11.35 7.00
N GLU A 109 22.90 10.03 6.83
CA GLU A 109 22.98 9.27 5.58
C GLU A 109 21.84 9.63 4.63
N GLY A 110 20.74 10.19 5.17
CA GLY A 110 19.67 10.79 4.37
C GLY A 110 18.68 9.81 3.75
N SER A 111 18.71 8.53 4.13
CA SER A 111 17.76 7.51 3.70
C SER A 111 17.24 6.65 4.85
N LEU A 112 16.00 6.20 4.73
CA LEU A 112 15.30 5.29 5.64
C LEU A 112 14.98 3.98 4.93
N LEU A 113 15.10 2.85 5.62
CA LEU A 113 14.70 1.54 5.14
C LEU A 113 13.40 1.09 5.82
N PHE A 114 12.43 0.70 5.00
CA PHE A 114 11.20 0.03 5.39
C PHE A 114 11.20 -1.39 4.82
N ALA A 115 11.35 -2.39 5.69
CA ALA A 115 11.51 -3.80 5.34
C ALA A 115 11.06 -4.68 6.52
N GLN A 116 10.97 -5.99 6.33
CA GLN A 116 10.67 -6.89 7.45
C GLN A 116 11.62 -6.67 8.63
N GLU A 117 11.15 -6.93 9.86
CA GLU A 117 11.95 -6.69 11.07
C GLU A 117 13.28 -7.45 11.09
N ASP A 118 13.33 -8.64 10.47
CA ASP A 118 14.55 -9.45 10.35
C ASP A 118 15.69 -8.71 9.61
N GLU A 119 15.33 -7.70 8.79
CA GLU A 119 16.26 -6.89 8.00
C GLU A 119 16.81 -5.67 8.78
N LYS A 120 16.43 -5.47 10.05
CA LYS A 120 16.83 -4.30 10.87
C LYS A 120 18.34 -4.12 11.06
N HIS A 121 19.09 -5.19 10.84
CA HIS A 121 20.54 -5.21 10.95
C HIS A 121 21.24 -4.63 9.71
N LEU A 122 20.55 -4.57 8.56
CA LEU A 122 21.09 -3.95 7.35
C LEU A 122 21.35 -2.46 7.58
N LYS A 123 22.46 -1.96 7.04
CA LYS A 123 22.87 -0.55 7.08
C LYS A 123 23.04 0.05 5.69
N SER A 124 23.21 -0.80 4.70
CA SER A 124 23.34 -0.41 3.31
C SER A 124 22.98 -1.58 2.40
N ILE A 125 22.73 -1.25 1.14
CA ILE A 125 22.71 -2.19 0.03
C ILE A 125 23.61 -1.67 -1.09
N GLU A 126 24.14 -2.58 -1.89
CA GLU A 126 24.86 -2.23 -3.11
C GLU A 126 23.92 -2.40 -4.31
N LEU A 127 23.74 -1.35 -5.10
CA LEU A 127 23.03 -1.37 -6.38
C LEU A 127 23.92 -0.76 -7.45
N GLU A 128 24.03 -1.40 -8.61
CA GLU A 128 24.83 -0.90 -9.76
C GLU A 128 26.28 -0.53 -9.36
N GLY A 129 26.90 -1.30 -8.46
CA GLY A 129 28.25 -1.05 -7.96
C GLY A 129 28.39 0.15 -7.00
N LYS A 130 27.27 0.70 -6.51
CA LYS A 130 27.24 1.82 -5.56
C LYS A 130 26.48 1.46 -4.29
N GLU A 131 27.11 1.77 -3.17
CA GLU A 131 26.51 1.59 -1.85
C GLU A 131 25.48 2.70 -1.57
N ILE A 132 24.32 2.28 -1.08
CA ILE A 132 23.24 3.14 -0.60
C ILE A 132 23.07 2.87 0.89
N SER A 133 23.57 3.78 1.72
CA SER A 133 23.42 3.70 3.17
C SER A 133 22.06 4.24 3.63
N PHE A 134 21.51 3.62 4.68
CA PHE A 134 20.23 3.99 5.27
C PHE A 134 20.18 3.60 6.76
N THR A 135 19.18 4.13 7.45
CA THR A 135 18.79 3.64 8.78
C THR A 135 17.48 2.87 8.66
N TYR A 136 17.43 1.67 9.24
CA TYR A 136 16.17 0.93 9.38
C TYR A 136 15.17 1.77 10.19
N ASP A 137 13.95 1.88 9.66
CA ASP A 137 12.85 2.62 10.28
C ASP A 137 11.85 1.66 10.93
N SER A 138 11.11 0.92 10.10
CA SER A 138 9.98 0.10 10.53
C SER A 138 9.62 -0.99 9.50
N ASP A 139 8.82 -1.97 9.94
CA ASP A 139 8.22 -2.97 9.03
C ASP A 139 7.00 -2.40 8.34
N ALA A 140 7.26 -1.52 7.37
CA ALA A 140 6.23 -0.85 6.59
C ALA A 140 6.32 -1.14 5.08
N TRP A 141 5.19 -1.05 4.40
CA TRP A 141 5.02 -1.31 2.96
C TRP A 141 3.95 -0.40 2.34
N ILE A 142 3.88 -0.40 1.01
CA ILE A 142 2.91 0.37 0.23
C ILE A 142 1.84 -0.58 -0.30
N GLY A 143 0.58 -0.20 -0.16
CA GLY A 143 -0.57 -1.00 -0.54
C GLY A 143 -1.17 -1.75 0.63
N ASN A 144 -2.24 -2.51 0.36
CA ASN A 144 -3.03 -3.16 1.39
C ASN A 144 -2.29 -4.33 2.05
N THR A 145 -1.44 -5.00 1.27
CA THR A 145 -0.55 -6.08 1.69
C THR A 145 0.85 -5.83 1.10
N ARG A 146 1.91 -6.34 1.73
CA ARG A 146 3.27 -6.20 1.20
C ARG A 146 3.41 -7.03 -0.09
N ASN A 147 3.75 -6.36 -1.18
CA ASN A 147 4.02 -7.01 -2.47
C ASN A 147 5.52 -7.35 -2.60
N TYR A 148 5.94 -8.50 -2.06
CA TYR A 148 7.36 -8.92 -2.04
C TYR A 148 8.07 -8.89 -3.39
N PRO A 149 7.44 -9.30 -4.51
CA PRO A 149 8.03 -9.14 -5.84
C PRO A 149 8.41 -7.70 -6.24
N THR A 150 8.03 -6.67 -5.50
CA THR A 150 8.42 -5.28 -5.78
C THR A 150 8.86 -4.47 -4.58
N GLN A 151 8.55 -4.92 -3.37
CA GLN A 151 8.70 -4.16 -2.13
C GLN A 151 9.30 -5.03 -1.03
N TRP A 152 10.31 -5.83 -1.38
CA TRP A 152 11.09 -6.55 -0.37
C TRP A 152 11.82 -5.54 0.51
N TYR A 153 12.45 -4.56 -0.13
CA TYR A 153 13.05 -3.39 0.52
C TYR A 153 12.40 -2.13 -0.04
N VAL A 154 11.87 -1.26 0.82
CA VAL A 154 11.42 0.08 0.43
C VAL A 154 12.37 1.10 1.05
N ILE A 155 13.12 1.81 0.22
CA ILE A 155 14.03 2.88 0.67
C ILE A 155 13.37 4.22 0.39
N VAL A 156 13.27 5.08 1.40
CA VAL A 156 12.88 6.48 1.22
C VAL A 156 14.12 7.34 1.44
N ALA A 157 14.50 8.11 0.43
CA ALA A 157 15.66 9.00 0.48
C ALA A 157 15.23 10.47 0.45
N LYS A 158 15.99 11.35 1.11
CA LYS A 158 15.86 12.81 0.93
C LYS A 158 15.94 13.15 -0.55
N ASN A 159 15.23 14.19 -0.98
CA ASN A 159 15.14 14.55 -2.39
C ASN A 159 16.50 14.81 -3.08
N ASN A 160 17.51 15.30 -2.34
CA ASN A 160 18.87 15.46 -2.87
C ASN A 160 19.61 14.11 -2.99
N VAL A 161 19.60 13.30 -1.93
CA VAL A 161 20.21 11.96 -1.90
C VAL A 161 19.61 11.07 -2.99
N TYR A 162 18.29 11.10 -3.16
CA TYR A 162 17.59 10.34 -4.20
C TYR A 162 18.13 10.62 -5.61
N LYS A 163 18.52 11.87 -5.92
CA LYS A 163 19.06 12.24 -7.23
C LYS A 163 20.43 11.62 -7.49
N GLU A 164 21.21 11.40 -6.44
CA GLU A 164 22.57 10.87 -6.50
C GLU A 164 22.61 9.34 -6.59
N ILE A 165 21.57 8.66 -6.09
CA ILE A 165 21.43 7.19 -6.18
C ILE A 165 21.39 6.77 -7.65
N GLN A 166 22.25 5.83 -8.05
CA GLN A 166 22.24 5.23 -9.38
C GLN A 166 21.51 3.89 -9.31
N ALA A 167 20.35 3.82 -9.96
CA ALA A 167 19.50 2.64 -10.04
C ALA A 167 18.53 2.81 -11.21
N ASN A 168 17.83 1.73 -11.59
CA ASN A 168 16.91 1.74 -12.71
C ASN A 168 15.71 2.64 -12.44
N GLU A 169 15.55 3.71 -13.20
CA GLU A 169 14.39 4.60 -13.09
C GLU A 169 13.17 4.01 -13.79
N THR A 170 12.02 4.09 -13.13
CA THR A 170 10.73 3.71 -13.70
C THR A 170 9.62 4.60 -13.14
N LYS A 171 8.36 4.29 -13.47
CA LYS A 171 7.20 5.03 -12.97
C LYS A 171 6.42 4.22 -11.96
N MET A 172 5.96 4.91 -10.93
CA MET A 172 4.89 4.46 -10.06
C MET A 172 3.65 5.31 -10.37
N GLN A 173 2.52 4.66 -10.57
CA GLN A 173 1.26 5.32 -10.88
C GLN A 173 0.21 4.91 -9.85
N LEU A 174 -0.44 5.90 -9.25
CA LEU A 174 -1.55 5.72 -8.33
C LEU A 174 -2.83 6.20 -9.02
N LEU A 175 -3.61 5.25 -9.52
CA LEU A 175 -4.92 5.51 -10.10
C LEU A 175 -5.95 5.64 -8.99
N HIS A 176 -6.64 6.77 -8.93
CA HIS A 176 -7.81 6.98 -8.08
C HIS A 176 -9.05 6.60 -8.87
N LEU A 177 -9.88 5.70 -8.36
CA LEU A 177 -11.11 5.28 -9.03
C LEU A 177 -12.32 6.08 -8.52
N LYS A 178 -13.30 6.31 -9.39
CA LYS A 178 -14.58 6.96 -9.06
C LYS A 178 -15.40 6.14 -8.05
N LYS A 179 -15.20 4.82 -8.04
CA LYS A 179 -15.86 3.87 -7.15
C LYS A 179 -14.92 2.70 -6.84
N SER A 180 -15.16 2.03 -5.72
CA SER A 180 -14.47 0.78 -5.37
C SER A 180 -14.83 -0.34 -6.37
N LEU A 181 -13.86 -1.19 -6.69
CA LEU A 181 -14.04 -2.43 -7.44
C LEU A 181 -14.51 -3.60 -6.57
N GLY A 182 -14.52 -3.44 -5.25
CA GLY A 182 -14.86 -4.47 -4.26
C GLY A 182 -14.01 -4.32 -3.00
N ASP A 183 -14.18 -5.21 -2.03
CA ASP A 183 -13.33 -5.25 -0.83
C ASP A 183 -12.30 -6.40 -0.94
N GLU A 184 -11.04 -6.14 -0.56
CA GLU A 184 -10.01 -7.19 -0.54
C GLU A 184 -10.30 -8.28 0.49
N LYS A 185 -11.06 -7.92 1.54
CA LYS A 185 -11.63 -8.84 2.53
C LYS A 185 -13.15 -8.78 2.42
N PRO A 186 -13.76 -9.45 1.43
CA PRO A 186 -15.20 -9.38 1.22
C PRO A 186 -15.95 -10.03 2.39
N LYS A 187 -17.11 -9.48 2.75
CA LYS A 187 -17.96 -10.03 3.82
C LYS A 187 -18.62 -11.35 3.45
N MET A 188 -18.83 -11.59 2.16
CA MET A 188 -19.36 -12.83 1.61
C MET A 188 -18.27 -13.56 0.84
N SER A 189 -18.04 -14.83 1.17
CA SER A 189 -17.02 -15.67 0.50
C SER A 189 -17.27 -15.89 -1.00
N THR A 190 -18.47 -15.59 -1.48
CA THR A 190 -18.86 -15.70 -2.89
C THR A 190 -18.57 -14.42 -3.70
N ASP A 191 -18.22 -13.30 -3.07
CA ASP A 191 -17.84 -12.10 -3.80
C ASP A 191 -16.41 -12.24 -4.35
N ASN A 192 -16.36 -12.67 -5.61
CA ASN A 192 -15.12 -12.89 -6.34
C ASN A 192 -14.75 -11.70 -7.24
N THR A 193 -15.33 -10.51 -7.04
CA THR A 193 -15.17 -9.38 -7.95
C THR A 193 -13.70 -8.98 -8.10
N LEU A 194 -12.99 -8.76 -6.98
CA LEU A 194 -11.56 -8.43 -7.03
C LEU A 194 -10.66 -9.56 -7.49
N ILE A 195 -11.02 -10.82 -7.20
CA ILE A 195 -10.29 -11.98 -7.70
C ILE A 195 -10.37 -12.01 -9.23
N ASN A 196 -11.57 -11.83 -9.78
CA ASN A 196 -11.79 -11.78 -11.22
C ASN A 196 -11.07 -10.59 -11.87
N GLU A 197 -11.06 -9.43 -11.23
CA GLU A 197 -10.32 -8.26 -11.71
C GLU A 197 -8.81 -8.50 -11.70
N ASN A 198 -8.26 -9.11 -10.64
CA ASN A 198 -6.86 -9.52 -10.59
C ASN A 198 -6.48 -10.45 -11.74
N VAL A 199 -7.30 -11.47 -12.02
CA VAL A 199 -7.06 -12.39 -13.15
C VAL A 199 -7.05 -11.64 -14.49
N LYS A 200 -7.95 -10.67 -14.68
CA LYS A 200 -7.99 -9.88 -15.93
C LYS A 200 -6.76 -9.00 -16.09
N VAL A 201 -6.30 -8.33 -15.03
CA VAL A 201 -5.09 -7.49 -15.09
C VAL A 201 -3.85 -8.36 -15.30
N ASN A 202 -3.72 -9.49 -14.60
CA ASN A 202 -2.61 -10.42 -14.80
C ASN A 202 -2.51 -10.92 -16.25
N LYS A 203 -3.65 -11.14 -16.93
CA LYS A 203 -3.64 -11.48 -18.37
C LYS A 203 -3.11 -10.36 -19.26
N LEU A 204 -3.32 -9.10 -18.89
CA LEU A 204 -2.82 -7.94 -19.66
C LEU A 204 -1.32 -7.77 -19.56
N ILE A 205 -0.71 -8.20 -18.46
CA ILE A 205 0.73 -8.08 -18.20
C ILE A 205 1.49 -9.42 -18.29
N LYS A 206 0.85 -10.44 -18.88
CA LYS A 206 1.48 -11.75 -19.06
C LYS A 206 2.75 -11.60 -19.90
N GLY A 207 3.87 -12.11 -19.40
CA GLY A 207 5.18 -11.97 -20.03
C GLY A 207 5.94 -10.69 -19.64
N LEU A 208 5.39 -9.87 -18.73
CA LEU A 208 6.03 -8.68 -18.16
C LEU A 208 6.29 -8.87 -16.66
N GLU A 209 6.30 -10.12 -16.18
CA GLU A 209 6.54 -10.44 -14.78
C GLU A 209 7.93 -9.95 -14.36
N GLY A 210 7.99 -9.15 -13.29
CA GLY A 210 9.23 -8.52 -12.80
C GLY A 210 9.54 -7.15 -13.42
N GLU A 211 8.91 -6.80 -14.54
CA GLU A 211 9.01 -5.47 -15.16
C GLU A 211 7.81 -4.59 -14.83
N VAL A 212 6.63 -5.21 -14.70
CA VAL A 212 5.40 -4.54 -14.30
C VAL A 212 4.83 -5.22 -13.06
N SER A 213 4.43 -4.39 -12.12
CA SER A 213 3.68 -4.79 -10.94
C SER A 213 2.43 -3.96 -10.82
N PHE A 214 1.37 -4.58 -10.32
CA PHE A 214 0.17 -3.87 -9.94
C PHE A 214 -0.37 -4.41 -8.62
N GLN A 215 -1.14 -3.57 -7.94
CA GLN A 215 -1.89 -3.94 -6.76
C GLN A 215 -3.14 -3.09 -6.65
N PHE A 216 -4.26 -3.69 -6.26
CA PHE A 216 -5.41 -2.91 -5.80
C PHE A 216 -5.13 -2.35 -4.41
N VAL A 217 -5.45 -1.08 -4.21
CA VAL A 217 -5.18 -0.38 -2.96
C VAL A 217 -6.41 0.32 -2.45
N THR A 218 -6.45 0.50 -1.13
CA THR A 218 -7.41 1.35 -0.44
C THR A 218 -6.79 2.71 -0.18
N ILE A 219 -7.19 3.68 -0.98
CA ILE A 219 -6.89 5.10 -0.79
C ILE A 219 -7.87 5.65 0.24
N GLY A 220 -7.34 6.22 1.33
CA GLY A 220 -8.15 6.86 2.36
C GLY A 220 -8.61 8.26 1.95
N GLU A 221 -9.66 8.76 2.60
CA GLU A 221 -10.07 10.15 2.40
C GLU A 221 -8.94 11.10 2.85
N LYS A 222 -8.66 12.11 2.02
CA LYS A 222 -7.76 13.22 2.35
C LYS A 222 -8.40 13.97 3.52
N SER A 223 -7.83 13.82 4.71
CA SER A 223 -8.14 14.65 5.87
C SER A 223 -7.72 16.09 5.65
#